data_AF-A0AAV0M7Q7-F1
#
_entry.id   AF-A0AAV0M7Q7-F1
#
_cell.length_a   1.000
_cell.length_b   1.000
_cell.length_c   1.000
_cell.angle_alpha   90.00
_cell.angle_beta   90.00
_cell.angle_gamma   90.00
#
_symmetry.space_group_name_H-M   'P 1'
#
loop_
_entity.id
_entity.type
_entity.pdbx_description
1 polymer ?
#
loop_
_entity_poly.entity_id
_entity_poly.type
_entity_poly.pdbx_seq_one_letter_code
_entity_poly.pdbx_strand_id
1 'polypeptide(L)'
;MIEQKKQPASLLRNWPLMSSIMVYCIFSLHDMAYTEIFSLWVVSPRKLGGLGYSTQNVGEVLAVSGFGLLVFQLALYPYAERLLGPVMVGRIAGLLSIPLLASYPFLSKLSSFSLTVLINCASVLKNLLSVSIVTGLLMLQNNAVEQHQRGAANGIAMTAMSLFKAAGPAGGGSLFSWAETRQDAAFLPGNQMVFFVLNVVEAIGVLFTFKPFLAQPRDRTATTQ
;
A
#
# COMPACT_ATOMS: atom_id res chain seq x y z
N MET A 1 -44.88 21.65 5.15
CA MET A 1 -43.90 20.76 5.80
C MET A 1 -42.52 21.30 5.46
N ILE A 2 -41.85 21.94 6.42
CA ILE A 2 -40.46 22.39 6.24
C ILE A 2 -39.59 21.16 6.49
N GLU A 3 -38.97 20.66 5.43
CA GLU A 3 -37.96 19.61 5.50
C GLU A 3 -36.82 20.14 6.39
N GLN A 4 -36.74 19.65 7.64
CA GLN A 4 -35.62 19.97 8.52
C GLN A 4 -34.35 19.45 7.84
N LYS A 5 -33.63 20.35 7.16
CA LYS A 5 -32.30 20.10 6.61
C LYS A 5 -31.36 19.83 7.77
N LYS A 6 -31.28 18.55 8.17
CA LYS A 6 -30.33 18.04 9.16
C LYS A 6 -28.96 18.59 8.78
N GLN A 7 -28.35 19.41 9.64
CA GLN A 7 -27.04 19.97 9.35
C GLN A 7 -26.11 18.82 8.96
N PRO A 8 -25.38 18.92 7.83
CA PRO A 8 -24.53 17.84 7.37
C PRO A 8 -23.55 17.51 8.50
N ALA A 9 -23.60 16.26 8.98
CA ALA A 9 -22.69 15.82 10.02
C ALA A 9 -21.26 16.13 9.55
N SER A 10 -20.49 16.80 10.41
CA SER A 10 -19.11 17.19 10.08
C SER A 10 -18.30 15.95 9.72
N LEU A 11 -17.79 15.89 8.50
CA LEU A 11 -16.98 14.77 8.01
C LEU A 11 -15.75 14.52 8.89
N LEU A 12 -15.15 15.58 9.43
CA LEU A 12 -13.99 15.49 10.32
C LEU A 12 -14.32 14.86 11.68
N ARG A 13 -15.59 14.89 12.10
CA ARG A 13 -16.05 14.21 13.32
C ARG A 13 -16.52 12.78 13.05
N ASN A 14 -16.59 12.35 11.79
CA ASN A 14 -16.97 10.99 11.41
C ASN A 14 -15.77 10.05 11.62
N TRP A 15 -15.74 9.37 12.77
CA TRP A 15 -14.63 8.50 13.15
C TRP A 15 -14.39 7.31 12.17
N PRO A 16 -15.41 6.58 11.69
CA PRO A 16 -15.22 5.58 10.62
C PRO A 16 -14.53 6.13 9.37
N LEU A 17 -14.89 7.34 8.94
CA LEU A 17 -14.22 8.01 7.82
C LEU A 17 -12.77 8.35 8.16
N MET A 18 -12.55 9.07 9.27
CA MET A 18 -11.24 9.59 9.64
C MET A 18 -10.23 8.48 9.95
N SER A 19 -10.65 7.43 10.65
CA SER A 19 -9.80 6.26 10.91
C SER A 19 -9.38 5.57 9.61
N SER A 20 -10.30 5.38 8.65
CA SER A 20 -9.95 4.83 7.33
C SER A 20 -8.99 5.74 6.53
N ILE A 21 -9.16 7.06 6.61
CA ILE A 21 -8.23 8.02 5.99
C ILE A 21 -6.83 7.93 6.62
N MET A 22 -6.73 7.81 7.95
CA MET A 22 -5.44 7.66 8.63
C MET A 22 -4.72 6.37 8.21
N VAL A 23 -5.42 5.24 8.15
CA VAL A 23 -4.86 3.97 7.66
C VAL A 23 -4.42 4.12 6.19
N TYR A 24 -5.24 4.79 5.37
CA TYR A 24 -4.90 5.05 3.97
C TYR A 24 -3.64 5.89 3.81
N CYS A 25 -3.42 6.88 4.68
CA CYS A 25 -2.21 7.69 4.68
C CYS A 25 -0.95 6.86 5.00
N ILE A 26 -1.02 5.94 5.97
CA ILE A 26 0.10 5.06 6.33
C ILE A 26 0.48 4.15 5.16
N PHE A 27 -0.50 3.45 4.57
CA PHE A 27 -0.23 2.57 3.42
C PHE A 27 0.23 3.35 2.20
N SER A 28 -0.27 4.57 1.99
CA SER A 28 0.14 5.40 0.86
C SER A 28 1.58 5.92 1.01
N LEU A 29 1.98 6.31 2.22
CA LEU A 29 3.38 6.63 2.54
C LEU A 29 4.28 5.42 2.26
N HIS A 30 3.90 4.25 2.76
CA HIS A 30 4.64 3.01 2.54
C HIS A 30 4.76 2.67 1.05
N ASP A 31 3.66 2.72 0.30
CA ASP A 31 3.61 2.44 -1.14
C ASP A 31 4.52 3.37 -1.95
N MET A 32 4.54 4.66 -1.60
CA MET A 32 5.43 5.63 -2.25
C MET A 32 6.89 5.40 -1.89
N ALA A 33 7.21 5.17 -0.60
CA ALA A 33 8.57 4.85 -0.17
C ALA A 33 9.07 3.55 -0.81
N TYR A 34 8.22 2.53 -0.89
CA TYR A 34 8.52 1.27 -1.59
C TYR A 34 8.84 1.51 -3.06
N THR A 35 8.04 2.29 -3.78
CA THR A 35 8.24 2.53 -5.22
C THR A 35 9.58 3.23 -5.48
N GLU A 36 9.92 4.22 -4.65
CA GLU A 36 11.22 4.89 -4.70
C GLU A 36 12.37 3.91 -4.43
N ILE A 37 12.31 3.22 -3.28
CA ILE A 37 13.34 2.26 -2.85
C ILE A 37 13.52 1.15 -3.89
N PHE A 38 12.44 0.60 -4.43
CA PHE A 38 12.48 -0.47 -5.41
C PHE A 38 13.22 0.00 -6.67
N SER A 39 12.91 1.21 -7.14
CA SER A 39 13.57 1.79 -8.32
C SER A 39 15.08 1.99 -8.07
N LEU A 40 15.46 2.53 -6.91
CA LEU A 40 16.87 2.71 -6.53
C LEU A 40 17.60 1.36 -6.37
N TRP A 41 16.99 0.40 -5.68
CA TRP A 41 17.57 -0.91 -5.39
C TRP A 41 17.78 -1.75 -6.66
N VAL A 42 16.80 -1.77 -7.56
CA VAL A 42 16.87 -2.55 -8.80
C VAL A 42 17.97 -2.01 -9.72
N VAL A 43 18.17 -0.69 -9.77
CA VAL A 43 19.24 -0.06 -10.57
C VAL A 43 20.60 -0.11 -9.88
N SER A 44 20.66 -0.15 -8.54
CA SER A 44 21.92 -0.13 -7.78
C SER A 44 22.86 -1.29 -8.18
N PRO A 45 24.19 -1.06 -8.23
CA PRO A 45 25.16 -2.09 -8.57
C PRO A 45 25.09 -3.33 -7.67
N ARG A 46 25.41 -4.49 -8.25
CA ARG A 46 25.48 -5.78 -7.52
C ARG A 46 26.39 -5.75 -6.29
N LYS A 47 27.47 -4.97 -6.34
CA LYS A 47 28.41 -4.79 -5.20
C LYS A 47 27.77 -4.13 -3.97
N LEU A 48 26.64 -3.43 -4.13
CA LEU A 48 25.84 -2.83 -3.05
C LEU A 48 24.58 -3.66 -2.73
N GLY A 49 24.48 -4.88 -3.28
CA GLY A 49 23.34 -5.78 -3.14
C GLY A 49 22.13 -5.41 -4.01
N GLY A 50 22.26 -4.45 -4.92
CA GLY A 50 21.25 -4.13 -5.94
C GLY A 50 21.21 -5.15 -7.08
N LEU A 51 20.31 -4.97 -8.06
CA LEU A 51 20.15 -5.93 -9.16
C LEU A 51 20.96 -5.59 -10.42
N GLY A 52 21.43 -4.35 -10.55
CA GLY A 52 22.18 -3.84 -11.70
C GLY A 52 21.36 -3.78 -12.98
N TYR A 53 20.05 -3.52 -12.88
CA TYR A 53 19.17 -3.38 -14.05
C TYR A 53 19.33 -2.01 -14.71
N SER A 54 19.08 -1.96 -16.02
CA SER A 54 18.88 -0.69 -16.72
C SER A 54 17.54 -0.07 -16.34
N THR A 55 17.41 1.24 -16.50
CA THR A 55 16.13 1.96 -16.34
C THR A 55 15.06 1.46 -17.31
N GLN A 56 15.45 0.98 -18.50
CA GLN A 56 14.54 0.38 -19.46
C GLN A 56 13.92 -0.92 -18.92
N ASN A 57 14.73 -1.81 -18.34
CA ASN A 57 14.23 -3.05 -17.74
C ASN A 57 13.24 -2.78 -16.60
N VAL A 58 13.48 -1.72 -15.81
CA VAL A 58 12.55 -1.27 -14.77
C VAL A 58 11.22 -0.84 -15.38
N GLY A 59 11.26 -0.05 -16.47
CA GLY A 59 10.08 0.37 -17.21
C GLY A 59 9.25 -0.80 -17.74
N GLU A 60 9.89 -1.83 -18.27
CA GLU A 60 9.22 -3.05 -18.75
C GLU A 60 8.51 -3.79 -17.61
N VAL A 61 9.18 -3.98 -16.47
CA VAL A 61 8.58 -4.63 -15.28
C VAL A 61 7.36 -3.85 -14.78
N LEU A 62 7.45 -2.52 -14.74
CA LEU A 62 6.34 -1.66 -14.32
C LEU A 62 5.18 -1.71 -15.32
N ALA A 63 5.45 -1.75 -16.63
CA ALA A 63 4.42 -1.85 -17.65
C ALA A 63 3.65 -3.19 -17.57
N VAL A 64 4.37 -4.32 -17.44
CA VAL A 64 3.76 -5.64 -17.24
C VAL A 64 2.94 -5.68 -15.94
N SER A 65 3.48 -5.11 -14.86
CA SER A 65 2.78 -4.98 -13.58
C SER A 65 1.47 -4.19 -13.74
N GLY A 66 1.50 -3.08 -14.48
CA GLY A 66 0.34 -2.23 -14.73
C GLY A 66 -0.78 -2.94 -15.52
N PHE A 67 -0.42 -3.76 -16.52
CA PHE A 67 -1.40 -4.56 -17.23
C PHE A 67 -2.04 -5.65 -16.34
N GLY A 68 -1.20 -6.39 -15.58
CA GLY A 68 -1.69 -7.40 -14.65
C GLY A 68 -2.60 -6.83 -13.56
N LEU A 69 -2.28 -5.63 -13.08
CA LEU A 69 -3.09 -4.87 -12.15
C LEU A 69 -4.50 -4.59 -12.71
N LEU A 70 -4.57 -4.12 -13.95
CA LEU A 70 -5.82 -3.76 -14.59
C LEU A 70 -6.77 -4.97 -14.69
N VAL A 71 -6.23 -6.13 -15.11
CA VAL A 71 -7.01 -7.38 -15.20
C VAL A 71 -7.52 -7.80 -13.82
N PHE A 72 -6.65 -7.81 -12.81
CA PHE A 72 -7.04 -8.19 -11.44
C PHE A 72 -8.12 -7.27 -10.88
N GLN A 73 -7.99 -5.96 -11.07
CA GLN A 73 -8.91 -4.98 -10.51
C GLN A 73 -10.32 -5.07 -11.11
N LEU A 74 -10.41 -5.36 -12.41
CA LEU A 74 -11.71 -5.46 -13.09
C LEU A 74 -12.40 -6.81 -12.84
N ALA A 75 -11.65 -7.90 -12.71
CA ALA A 75 -12.22 -9.25 -12.65
C ALA A 75 -12.17 -9.87 -11.26
N LEU A 76 -11.00 -9.88 -10.61
CA LEU A 76 -10.73 -10.68 -9.41
C LEU A 76 -11.04 -9.94 -8.11
N TYR A 77 -10.70 -8.65 -8.02
CA TYR A 77 -10.96 -7.87 -6.82
C TYR A 77 -12.45 -7.81 -6.44
N PRO A 78 -13.41 -7.57 -7.37
CA PRO A 78 -14.84 -7.56 -7.02
C PRO A 78 -15.33 -8.91 -6.48
N TYR A 79 -14.77 -10.01 -6.96
CA TYR A 79 -15.10 -11.34 -6.46
C TYR A 79 -14.56 -11.56 -5.04
N ALA A 80 -13.28 -11.23 -4.81
CA ALA A 80 -12.65 -11.33 -3.49
C ALA A 80 -13.34 -10.43 -2.44
N GLU A 81 -13.72 -9.22 -2.85
CA GLU A 81 -14.43 -8.26 -2.00
C GLU A 81 -15.82 -8.77 -1.61
N ARG A 82 -16.59 -9.34 -2.55
CA ARG A 82 -17.90 -9.94 -2.24
C ARG A 82 -17.81 -11.12 -1.28
N LEU A 83 -16.71 -11.89 -1.33
CA LEU A 83 -16.55 -13.09 -0.50
C LEU A 83 -16.07 -12.76 0.91
N LEU A 84 -15.10 -11.84 1.05
CA LEU A 84 -14.37 -11.61 2.30
C LEU A 84 -14.63 -10.22 2.92
N GLY A 85 -15.18 -9.29 2.14
CA GLY A 85 -15.32 -7.88 2.49
C GLY A 85 -14.01 -7.10 2.36
N PRO A 86 -14.09 -5.76 2.19
CA PRO A 86 -12.94 -4.91 1.88
C PRO A 86 -11.86 -4.91 2.98
N VAL A 87 -12.26 -5.01 4.25
CA VAL A 87 -11.32 -5.01 5.39
C VAL A 87 -10.48 -6.29 5.43
N MET A 88 -11.12 -7.45 5.21
CA MET A 88 -10.40 -8.72 5.29
C MET A 88 -9.47 -8.90 4.10
N VAL A 89 -9.91 -8.50 2.89
CA VAL A 89 -9.05 -8.46 1.70
C VAL A 89 -7.82 -7.59 1.95
N GLY A 90 -8.00 -6.37 2.49
CA GLY A 90 -6.88 -5.50 2.85
C GLY A 90 -5.94 -6.11 3.90
N ARG A 91 -6.48 -6.76 4.94
CA ARG A 91 -5.66 -7.43 5.96
C ARG A 91 -4.83 -8.58 5.41
N ILE A 92 -5.46 -9.47 4.64
CA ILE A 92 -4.78 -10.59 3.98
C ILE A 92 -3.70 -10.03 3.05
N ALA A 93 -4.02 -8.99 2.29
CA ALA A 93 -3.07 -8.38 1.38
C ALA A 93 -1.87 -7.76 2.08
N GLY A 94 -2.07 -7.06 3.20
CA GLY A 94 -0.98 -6.53 4.01
C GLY A 94 -0.15 -7.64 4.67
N LEU A 95 -0.79 -8.67 5.22
CA LEU A 95 -0.10 -9.82 5.80
C LEU A 95 0.72 -10.61 4.78
N LEU A 96 0.26 -10.73 3.54
CA LEU A 96 1.00 -11.37 2.45
C LEU A 96 2.12 -10.46 1.89
N SER A 97 1.97 -9.15 1.98
CA SER A 97 3.00 -8.19 1.56
C SER A 97 4.25 -8.27 2.43
N ILE A 98 4.10 -8.63 3.71
CA ILE A 98 5.22 -8.74 4.65
C ILE A 98 6.25 -9.83 4.25
N PRO A 99 5.88 -11.13 4.13
CA PRO A 99 6.83 -12.16 3.71
C PRO A 99 7.33 -11.93 2.30
N LEU A 100 6.51 -11.31 1.42
CA LEU A 100 6.93 -10.91 0.09
C LEU A 100 8.10 -9.91 0.16
N LEU A 101 7.95 -8.80 0.87
CA LEU A 101 9.01 -7.80 1.05
C LEU A 101 10.23 -8.37 1.78
N ALA A 102 10.02 -9.23 2.78
CA ALA A 102 11.10 -9.90 3.49
C ALA A 102 11.93 -10.82 2.57
N SER A 103 11.37 -11.29 1.45
CA SER A 103 12.08 -12.11 0.46
C SER A 103 12.98 -11.31 -0.48
N TYR A 104 12.78 -9.99 -0.62
CA TYR A 104 13.46 -9.17 -1.63
C TYR A 104 15.00 -9.12 -1.46
N PRO A 105 15.56 -9.00 -0.25
CA PRO A 105 17.01 -9.06 -0.08
C PRO A 105 17.64 -10.32 -0.67
N PHE A 106 16.93 -11.45 -0.68
CA PHE A 106 17.44 -12.72 -1.20
C PHE A 106 17.42 -12.79 -2.73
N LEU A 107 16.57 -12.00 -3.39
CA LEU A 107 16.55 -11.93 -4.87
C LEU A 107 17.89 -11.44 -5.43
N SER A 108 18.61 -10.59 -4.68
CA SER A 108 19.96 -10.12 -5.07
C SER A 108 20.98 -11.26 -5.29
N LYS A 109 20.76 -12.42 -4.67
CA LYS A 109 21.62 -13.62 -4.78
C LYS A 109 21.35 -14.44 -6.04
N LEU A 110 20.25 -14.18 -6.74
CA LEU A 110 19.89 -14.85 -7.98
C LEU A 110 20.52 -14.14 -9.19
N SER A 111 20.82 -14.91 -10.24
CA SER A 111 21.37 -14.39 -11.48
C SER A 111 20.47 -14.71 -12.69
N SER A 112 20.59 -13.87 -13.72
CA SER A 112 20.06 -14.14 -15.06
C SER A 112 18.52 -14.29 -15.10
N PHE A 113 18.00 -15.26 -15.85
CA PHE A 113 16.57 -15.42 -16.15
C PHE A 113 15.69 -15.58 -14.91
N SER A 114 16.12 -16.37 -13.92
CA SER A 114 15.34 -16.62 -12.70
C SER A 114 15.10 -15.34 -11.90
N LEU A 115 16.08 -14.43 -11.85
CA LEU A 115 15.91 -13.14 -11.22
C LEU A 115 14.85 -12.31 -11.95
N THR A 116 14.94 -12.24 -13.27
CA THR A 116 13.99 -11.47 -14.10
C THR A 116 12.56 -11.97 -13.92
N VAL A 117 12.36 -13.29 -13.92
CA VAL A 117 11.02 -13.85 -13.68
C VAL A 117 10.54 -13.54 -12.26
N LEU A 118 11.34 -13.82 -11.24
CA LEU A 118 10.92 -13.63 -9.84
C LEU A 118 10.68 -12.16 -9.50
N ILE A 119 11.51 -11.23 -9.98
CA ILE A 119 11.34 -9.79 -9.69
C ILE A 119 10.08 -9.25 -10.36
N ASN A 120 9.75 -9.70 -11.57
CA ASN A 120 8.51 -9.35 -12.25
C ASN A 120 7.31 -9.91 -11.48
N CYS A 121 7.32 -11.20 -11.14
CA CYS A 121 6.24 -11.82 -10.37
C CYS A 121 6.06 -11.14 -9.00
N ALA A 122 7.15 -10.86 -8.29
CA ALA A 122 7.13 -10.19 -6.99
C ALA A 122 6.60 -8.76 -7.11
N SER A 123 7.03 -8.00 -8.13
CA SER A 123 6.54 -6.66 -8.42
C SER A 123 5.04 -6.67 -8.72
N VAL A 124 4.58 -7.54 -9.62
CA VAL A 124 3.15 -7.68 -9.93
C VAL A 124 2.39 -8.00 -8.65
N LEU A 125 2.81 -9.04 -7.91
CA LEU A 125 2.14 -9.45 -6.69
C LEU A 125 2.07 -8.30 -5.67
N LYS A 126 3.18 -7.59 -5.42
CA LYS A 126 3.18 -6.46 -4.47
C LYS A 126 2.22 -5.35 -4.88
N ASN A 127 2.15 -5.03 -6.17
CA ASN A 127 1.23 -4.03 -6.71
C ASN A 127 -0.24 -4.47 -6.53
N LEU A 128 -0.54 -5.74 -6.81
CA LEU A 128 -1.88 -6.31 -6.60
C LEU A 128 -2.32 -6.23 -5.13
N LEU A 129 -1.42 -6.58 -4.21
CA LEU A 129 -1.68 -6.50 -2.78
C LEU A 129 -1.88 -5.03 -2.35
N SER A 130 -1.02 -4.11 -2.80
CA SER A 130 -1.10 -2.67 -2.46
C SER A 130 -2.43 -2.06 -2.92
N VAL A 131 -2.82 -2.30 -4.17
CA VAL A 131 -4.07 -1.79 -4.73
C VAL A 131 -5.29 -2.40 -4.06
N SER A 132 -5.22 -3.66 -3.65
CA SER A 132 -6.32 -4.30 -2.89
C SER A 132 -6.57 -3.58 -1.56
N ILE A 133 -5.50 -3.21 -0.84
CA ILE A 133 -5.59 -2.45 0.43
C ILE A 133 -6.21 -1.06 0.18
N VAL A 134 -5.66 -0.32 -0.79
CA VAL A 134 -6.13 1.03 -1.11
C VAL A 134 -7.59 1.02 -1.55
N THR A 135 -7.98 0.09 -2.41
CA THR A 135 -9.37 -0.03 -2.88
C THR A 135 -10.30 -0.31 -1.70
N GLY A 136 -9.93 -1.24 -0.80
CA GLY A 136 -10.73 -1.55 0.38
C GLY A 136 -10.94 -0.34 1.29
N LEU A 137 -9.90 0.47 1.51
CA LEU A 137 -9.98 1.68 2.33
C LEU A 137 -10.86 2.76 1.69
N LEU A 138 -10.75 2.97 0.38
CA LEU A 138 -11.63 3.89 -0.36
C LEU A 138 -13.09 3.43 -0.32
N MET A 139 -13.36 2.13 -0.39
CA MET A 139 -14.72 1.60 -0.22
C MET A 139 -15.26 1.88 1.19
N LEU A 140 -14.45 1.69 2.23
CA LEU A 140 -14.84 2.02 3.61
C LEU A 140 -15.14 3.50 3.78
N GLN A 141 -14.31 4.38 3.21
CA GLN A 141 -14.53 5.84 3.25
C GLN A 141 -15.86 6.22 2.57
N ASN A 142 -16.12 5.64 1.39
CA ASN A 142 -17.36 5.89 0.64
C ASN A 142 -18.61 5.31 1.33
N ASN A 143 -18.47 4.24 2.11
CA ASN A 143 -19.54 3.63 2.90
C ASN A 143 -19.77 4.36 4.24
N ALA A 144 -18.75 5.06 4.75
CA ALA A 144 -18.84 5.85 5.99
C ALA A 144 -19.67 7.14 5.83
N VAL A 145 -19.96 7.56 4.60
CA VAL A 145 -20.62 8.84 4.30
C VAL A 145 -21.86 8.68 3.42
N GLU A 146 -22.72 9.69 3.40
CA GLU A 146 -23.84 9.77 2.46
C GLU A 146 -23.35 10.13 1.06
N GLN A 147 -24.10 9.71 0.03
CA GLN A 147 -23.70 9.88 -1.37
C GLN A 147 -23.40 11.34 -1.74
N HIS A 148 -24.16 12.30 -1.21
CA HIS A 148 -23.97 13.73 -1.47
C HIS A 148 -22.67 14.29 -0.86
N GLN A 149 -22.07 13.61 0.13
CA GLN A 149 -20.83 14.03 0.78
C GLN A 149 -19.59 13.27 0.29
N ARG A 150 -19.75 12.25 -0.56
CA ARG A 150 -18.63 11.42 -1.06
C ARG A 150 -17.54 12.24 -1.75
N GLY A 151 -17.92 13.26 -2.51
CA GLY A 151 -16.96 14.16 -3.16
C GLY A 151 -16.06 14.88 -2.15
N ALA A 152 -16.65 15.48 -1.11
CA ALA A 152 -15.90 16.16 -0.05
C ALA A 152 -15.06 15.18 0.78
N ALA A 153 -15.59 14.00 1.11
CA ALA A 153 -14.88 12.96 1.85
C ALA A 153 -13.65 12.46 1.08
N ASN A 154 -13.80 12.16 -0.22
CA ASN A 154 -12.70 11.75 -1.08
C ASN A 154 -11.69 12.90 -1.27
N GLY A 155 -12.14 14.15 -1.33
CA GLY A 155 -11.26 15.32 -1.34
C GLY A 155 -10.35 15.36 -0.11
N ILE A 156 -10.93 15.25 1.10
CA ILE A 156 -10.17 15.19 2.35
C ILE A 156 -9.19 14.01 2.35
N ALA A 157 -9.65 12.83 1.94
CA ALA A 157 -8.83 11.63 1.87
C ALA A 157 -7.62 11.80 0.93
N MET A 158 -7.86 12.31 -0.29
CA MET A 158 -6.83 12.53 -1.31
C MET A 158 -5.83 13.59 -0.88
N THR A 159 -6.27 14.70 -0.28
CA THR A 159 -5.38 15.73 0.26
C THR A 159 -4.50 15.16 1.37
N ALA A 160 -5.08 14.48 2.36
CA ALA A 160 -4.33 13.91 3.47
C ALA A 160 -3.33 12.86 2.99
N MET A 161 -3.76 11.93 2.13
CA MET A 161 -2.90 10.92 1.54
C MET A 161 -1.75 11.54 0.75
N SER A 162 -2.00 12.59 -0.05
CA SER A 162 -0.98 13.20 -0.90
C SER A 162 0.14 13.86 -0.07
N LEU A 163 -0.20 14.48 1.06
CA LEU A 163 0.78 15.02 2.01
C LEU A 163 1.70 13.92 2.55
N PHE A 164 1.14 12.75 2.85
CA PHE A 164 1.92 11.59 3.31
C PHE A 164 2.78 11.01 2.18
N LYS A 165 2.23 10.83 0.96
CA LYS A 165 3.01 10.35 -0.19
C LYS A 165 4.18 11.29 -0.50
N ALA A 166 4.03 12.60 -0.34
CA ALA A 166 5.10 13.57 -0.60
C ALA A 166 6.37 13.30 0.24
N ALA A 167 6.24 12.76 1.45
CA ALA A 167 7.38 12.40 2.29
C ALA A 167 8.04 11.07 1.88
N GLY A 168 7.36 10.24 1.09
CA GLY A 168 7.80 8.90 0.68
C GLY A 168 9.15 8.87 -0.01
N PRO A 169 9.39 9.65 -1.09
CA PRO A 169 10.65 9.61 -1.81
C PRO A 169 11.83 10.11 -0.97
N ALA A 170 11.65 11.22 -0.23
CA ALA A 170 12.69 11.76 0.62
C ALA A 170 13.06 10.77 1.75
N GLY A 171 12.08 10.18 2.41
CA GLY A 171 12.31 9.17 3.46
C GLY A 171 12.90 7.88 2.91
N GLY A 172 12.35 7.36 1.82
CA GLY A 172 12.80 6.12 1.17
C GLY A 172 14.21 6.23 0.60
N GLY A 173 14.51 7.31 -0.13
CA GLY A 173 15.84 7.58 -0.67
C GLY A 173 16.88 7.80 0.42
N SER A 174 16.55 8.54 1.49
CA SER A 174 17.46 8.72 2.63
C SER A 174 17.75 7.41 3.35
N LEU A 175 16.72 6.59 3.59
CA LEU A 175 16.87 5.26 4.19
C LEU A 175 17.75 4.35 3.33
N PHE A 176 17.50 4.34 2.01
CA PHE A 176 18.28 3.54 1.06
C PHE A 176 19.75 3.98 1.03
N SER A 177 20.02 5.28 0.93
CA SER A 177 21.38 5.82 0.92
C SER A 177 22.13 5.51 2.23
N TRP A 178 21.46 5.64 3.37
CA TRP A 178 22.05 5.24 4.66
C TRP A 178 22.35 3.74 4.72
N ALA A 179 21.45 2.90 4.23
CA ALA A 179 21.66 1.46 4.19
C ALA A 179 22.87 1.07 3.32
N GLU A 180 23.12 1.76 2.20
CA GLU A 180 24.30 1.52 1.36
C GLU A 180 25.63 1.73 2.12
N THR A 181 25.67 2.60 3.13
CA THR A 181 26.89 2.82 3.95
C THR A 181 27.18 1.72 4.97
N ARG A 182 26.26 0.76 5.15
CA ARG A 182 26.29 -0.25 6.21
C ARG A 182 26.22 -1.69 5.68
N GLN A 183 26.91 -1.97 4.58
CA GLN A 183 26.93 -3.33 3.99
C GLN A 183 27.56 -4.37 4.93
N ASP A 184 28.54 -3.98 5.74
CA ASP A 184 29.28 -4.90 6.63
C ASP A 184 28.69 -4.99 8.05
N ALA A 185 27.49 -4.47 8.28
CA ALA A 185 26.86 -4.50 9.60
C ALA A 185 26.45 -5.93 10.00
N ALA A 186 26.74 -6.31 11.26
CA ALA A 186 26.38 -7.63 11.79
C ALA A 186 24.87 -7.87 11.94
N PHE A 187 24.08 -6.79 12.03
CA PHE A 187 22.62 -6.85 12.15
C PHE A 187 21.98 -6.06 11.01
N LEU A 188 21.16 -6.75 10.20
CA LEU A 188 20.46 -6.19 9.03
C LEU A 188 21.38 -5.38 8.09
N PRO A 189 22.36 -6.03 7.43
CA PRO A 189 23.26 -5.35 6.50
C PRO A 189 22.54 -4.82 5.27
N GLY A 190 22.90 -3.61 4.85
CA GLY A 190 22.47 -3.02 3.58
C GLY A 190 20.97 -3.12 3.33
N ASN A 191 20.60 -3.78 2.23
CA ASN A 191 19.22 -3.90 1.78
C ASN A 191 18.30 -4.60 2.79
N GLN A 192 18.81 -5.45 3.67
CA GLN A 192 18.00 -6.07 4.71
C GLN A 192 17.40 -5.03 5.65
N MET A 193 18.13 -3.97 5.98
CA MET A 193 17.63 -2.86 6.79
C MET A 193 16.47 -2.14 6.09
N VAL A 194 16.63 -1.88 4.79
CA VAL A 194 15.63 -1.15 4.00
C VAL A 194 14.30 -1.91 3.97
N PHE A 195 14.34 -3.19 3.59
CA PHE A 195 13.14 -4.03 3.53
C PHE A 195 12.59 -4.36 4.93
N PHE A 196 13.43 -4.41 5.97
CA PHE A 196 12.96 -4.53 7.35
C PHE A 196 12.15 -3.30 7.78
N VAL A 197 12.65 -2.09 7.54
CA VAL A 197 11.93 -0.85 7.88
C VAL A 197 10.61 -0.76 7.11
N LEU A 198 10.60 -1.09 5.80
CA LEU A 198 9.36 -1.18 5.02
C LEU A 198 8.36 -2.17 5.65
N ASN A 199 8.83 -3.35 6.05
CA ASN A 199 8.00 -4.35 6.73
C ASN A 199 7.44 -3.85 8.08
N VAL A 200 8.22 -3.08 8.84
CA VAL A 200 7.74 -2.49 10.10
C VAL A 200 6.61 -1.49 9.83
N VAL A 201 6.77 -0.62 8.83
CA VAL A 201 5.73 0.35 8.46
C VAL A 201 4.48 -0.36 7.94
N GLU A 202 4.63 -1.39 7.09
CA GLU A 202 3.52 -2.22 6.61
C GLU A 202 2.82 -2.93 7.78
N ALA A 203 3.56 -3.51 8.72
CA ALA A 203 3.01 -4.16 9.90
C ALA A 203 2.24 -3.18 10.79
N ILE A 204 2.73 -1.95 10.97
CA ILE A 204 2.00 -0.87 11.66
C ILE A 204 0.71 -0.56 10.91
N GLY A 205 0.75 -0.42 9.57
CA GLY A 205 -0.44 -0.22 8.75
C GLY A 205 -1.48 -1.33 8.95
N VAL A 206 -1.03 -2.59 8.91
CA VAL A 206 -1.87 -3.77 9.15
C VAL A 206 -2.44 -3.76 10.56
N LEU A 207 -1.66 -3.46 11.59
CA LEU A 207 -2.13 -3.35 12.98
C LEU A 207 -3.24 -2.31 13.12
N PHE A 208 -3.10 -1.17 12.44
CA PHE A 208 -4.11 -0.10 12.47
C PHE A 208 -5.40 -0.49 11.73
N THR A 209 -5.41 -1.55 10.91
CA THR A 209 -6.65 -2.09 10.35
C THR A 209 -7.51 -2.84 11.37
N PHE A 210 -6.97 -3.20 12.54
CA PHE A 210 -7.71 -3.93 13.58
C PHE A 210 -8.47 -2.99 14.51
N LYS A 211 -9.48 -3.54 15.20
CA LYS A 211 -10.18 -2.83 16.27
C LYS A 211 -9.22 -2.61 17.44
N PRO A 212 -9.30 -1.47 18.15
CA PRO A 212 -10.36 -0.45 18.08
C PRO A 212 -10.16 0.66 17.04
N PHE A 213 -9.04 0.68 16.30
CA PHE A 213 -8.67 1.83 15.46
C PHE A 213 -9.57 1.98 14.23
N LEU A 214 -9.54 1.00 13.32
CA LEU A 214 -10.34 1.05 12.10
C LEU A 214 -11.80 0.72 12.42
N ALA A 215 -12.62 1.76 12.54
CA ALA A 215 -14.05 1.62 12.75
C ALA A 215 -14.76 1.36 11.42
N GLN A 216 -15.47 0.23 11.34
CA GLN A 216 -16.30 -0.08 10.18
C GLN A 216 -17.60 0.75 10.24
N PRO A 217 -18.09 1.27 9.09
CA PRO A 217 -19.43 1.84 9.02
C PRO A 217 -20.46 0.81 9.50
N ARG A 218 -21.47 1.23 10.28
CA ARG A 218 -22.59 0.35 10.64
C ARG A 218 -23.30 -0.10 9.36
N ASP A 219 -23.50 -1.42 9.21
CA ASP A 219 -24.23 -2.00 8.10
C ASP A 219 -25.61 -1.35 7.95
N ARG A 220 -25.86 -0.73 6.79
CA ARG A 220 -27.16 -0.14 6.46
C ARG A 220 -28.27 -1.19 6.31
N THR A 221 -27.91 -2.46 6.20
CA THR A 221 -28.82 -3.61 6.04
C THR A 221 -29.51 -4.05 7.34
N ALA A 222 -29.08 -3.58 8.51
CA ALA A 222 -29.67 -3.97 9.80
C ALA A 222 -30.89 -3.12 10.23
N THR A 223 -31.43 -2.27 9.34
CA THR A 223 -32.53 -1.33 9.68
C THR A 223 -33.82 -1.58 8.92
N THR A 224 -33.96 -2.75 8.29
CA THR A 224 -35.16 -3.13 7.51
C THR A 224 -35.86 -4.38 8.04
N GLN A 225 -35.77 -4.65 9.34
CA GLN A 225 -36.64 -5.60 10.04
C GLN A 225 -37.42 -4.89 11.13
#